data_AF-A0A1Q7CC72-F1
#
_entry.id   AF-A0A1Q7CC72-F1
#
_cell.length_a   1.000
_cell.length_b   1.000
_cell.length_c   1.000
_cell.angle_alpha   90.00
_cell.angle_beta   90.00
_cell.angle_gamma   90.00
#
_symmetry.space_group_name_H-M   'P 1'
#
loop_
_entity.id
_entity.type
_entity.pdbx_description
1 polymer ?
#
loop_
_entity_poly.entity_id
_entity_poly.type
_entity_poly.pdbx_seq_one_letter_code
_entity_poly.pdbx_strand_id
1 'polypeptide(L)' 'MVGKTLAVARTRILRAHCRVGKVSRLFSTRKRKGRVLAERPRPGSRHRAGYKVNLTVGKGPRPRRR' A
#
# COMPACT_ATOMS: atom_id res chain seq x y z
N MET A 1 -3.83 3.63 6.43
CA MET A 1 -3.43 4.16 5.09
C MET A 1 -4.20 3.50 3.95
N VAL A 2 -4.77 2.31 4.19
CA VAL A 2 -5.73 1.62 3.32
C VAL A 2 -6.77 2.58 2.70
N GLY A 3 -7.03 2.43 1.40
CA GLY A 3 -7.96 3.25 0.62
C GLY A 3 -7.34 4.49 -0.05
N LYS A 4 -6.15 4.91 0.37
CA LYS A 4 -5.42 6.03 -0.24
C LYS A 4 -4.66 5.59 -1.49
N THR A 5 -4.25 6.55 -2.32
CA THR A 5 -3.36 6.29 -3.45
C THR A 5 -1.97 5.91 -2.97
N LEU A 6 -1.22 5.19 -3.80
CA LEU A 6 0.17 4.85 -3.50
C LEU A 6 1.03 6.10 -3.24
N ALA A 7 0.79 7.20 -3.95
CA ALA A 7 1.52 8.46 -3.74
C ALA A 7 1.33 9.01 -2.32
N VAL A 8 0.07 9.13 -1.87
CA VAL A 8 -0.24 9.60 -0.51
C VAL A 8 0.31 8.63 0.53
N ALA A 9 0.28 7.33 0.26
CA ALA A 9 0.85 6.32 1.13
C ALA A 9 2.36 6.52 1.33
N ARG A 10 3.11 6.73 0.23
CA ARG A 10 4.55 7.01 0.27
C ARG A 10 4.87 8.24 1.11
N THR A 11 4.14 9.34 0.91
CA THR A 11 4.38 10.59 1.65
C THR A 11 4.23 10.41 3.16
N ARG A 12 3.19 9.70 3.65
CA ARG A 12 3.06 9.54 5.10
C ARG A 12 4.04 8.52 5.68
N ILE A 13 4.45 7.50 4.92
CA ILE A 13 5.52 6.58 5.35
C ILE A 13 6.80 7.39 5.59
N LEU A 14 7.17 8.27 4.65
CA LEU A 14 8.34 9.13 4.77
C LEU A 14 8.22 10.10 5.96
N ARG A 15 7.05 10.73 6.15
CA ARG A 15 6.79 11.59 7.32
C ARG A 15 6.84 10.86 8.66
N ALA A 16 6.61 9.55 8.67
CA ALA A 16 6.73 8.71 9.87
C ALA A 16 8.16 8.20 10.10
N HIS A 17 9.17 8.80 9.45
CA HIS A 17 10.56 8.33 9.46
C HIS A 17 10.73 6.87 9.02
N CYS A 18 9.77 6.35 8.26
CA CYS A 18 9.79 5.01 7.70
C CYS A 18 10.14 5.08 6.21
N ARG A 19 10.48 3.94 5.63
CA ARG A 19 10.76 3.79 4.20
C ARG A 19 9.72 2.90 3.55
N VAL A 20 9.49 3.12 2.26
CA VAL A 20 8.59 2.26 1.48
C VAL A 20 9.34 0.97 1.18
N GLY A 21 8.75 -0.15 1.57
CA GLY A 21 9.26 -1.49 1.30
C GLY A 21 8.74 -2.05 -0.02
N LYS A 22 8.48 -3.35 -0.03
CA LYS A 22 7.93 -4.06 -1.18
C LYS A 22 6.53 -3.56 -1.50
N VAL A 23 6.27 -3.24 -2.77
CA VAL A 23 4.94 -2.90 -3.27
C VAL A 23 4.39 -4.06 -4.10
N SER A 24 3.49 -4.82 -3.52
CA SER A 24 2.79 -5.92 -4.20
C SER A 24 1.49 -5.42 -4.84
N ARG A 25 1.09 -6.02 -5.97
CA ARG A 25 -0.18 -5.67 -6.63
C ARG A 25 -1.15 -6.84 -6.62
N LEU A 26 -2.32 -6.66 -6.02
CA LEU A 26 -3.38 -7.67 -5.96
C LEU A 26 -4.57 -7.26 -6.84
N PHE A 27 -5.23 -8.24 -7.45
CA PHE A 27 -6.51 -7.98 -8.12
C PHE A 27 -7.53 -7.42 -7.12
N SER A 28 -8.33 -6.47 -7.56
CA SER A 28 -9.24 -5.70 -6.72
C SER A 28 -10.47 -5.26 -7.51
N THR A 29 -11.44 -4.62 -6.85
CA THR A 29 -12.51 -3.95 -7.59
C THR A 29 -11.96 -2.79 -8.43
N ARG A 30 -12.71 -2.37 -9.45
CA ARG A 30 -12.34 -1.24 -10.33
C ARG A 30 -12.13 0.06 -9.52
N LYS A 31 -12.97 0.30 -8.50
CA LYS A 31 -12.86 1.44 -7.55
C LYS A 31 -11.54 1.46 -6.76
N ARG A 32 -10.91 0.29 -6.54
CA ARG A 32 -9.68 0.14 -5.76
C ARG A 32 -8.41 0.08 -6.62
N LYS A 33 -8.50 0.21 -7.94
CA LYS A 33 -7.33 0.31 -8.83
C LYS A 33 -6.48 1.51 -8.43
N GLY A 34 -5.17 1.30 -8.23
CA GLY A 34 -4.21 2.32 -7.79
C GLY A 34 -4.28 2.69 -6.31
N ARG A 35 -5.17 2.05 -5.53
CA ARG A 35 -5.35 2.32 -4.09
C ARG A 35 -4.68 1.24 -3.24
N VAL A 36 -4.16 1.63 -2.09
CA VAL A 36 -3.61 0.70 -1.10
C VAL A 36 -4.75 -0.15 -0.53
N LEU A 37 -4.63 -1.46 -0.68
CA LEU A 37 -5.53 -2.47 -0.13
C LEU A 37 -5.10 -2.89 1.28
N ALA A 38 -3.79 -2.99 1.49
CA ALA A 38 -3.21 -3.40 2.76
C ALA A 38 -1.81 -2.80 2.92
N GLU A 39 -1.40 -2.65 4.17
CA GLU A 39 -0.05 -2.25 4.55
C GLU A 39 0.45 -3.18 5.64
N ARG A 40 1.76 -3.43 5.65
CA ARG A 40 2.45 -4.18 6.70
C ARG A 40 3.75 -3.47 7.04
N PRO A 41 4.01 -3.16 8.32
CA PRO A 41 3.22 -3.40 9.52
C PRO A 41 1.89 -2.65 9.54
N ARG A 42 1.00 -3.05 10.45
CA ARG A 42 -0.30 -2.40 10.60
C ARG A 42 -0.11 -0.95 11.10
N PRO A 43 -1.05 -0.03 10.80
CA PRO A 43 -1.03 1.29 11.38
C PRO A 43 -0.97 1.21 12.92
N GLY A 44 -0.18 2.08 13.54
CA GLY A 44 -0.01 2.12 15.00
C GLY A 44 1.11 1.24 15.55
N SER A 45 1.73 0.39 14.73
CA SER A 45 2.94 -0.35 15.13
C SER A 45 4.14 0.61 15.24
N ARG A 46 4.86 0.53 16.37
CA ARG A 46 6.11 1.29 16.57
C ARG A 46 7.30 0.47 16.08
N HIS A 47 8.11 1.09 15.25
CA HIS A 47 9.34 0.48 14.71
C HIS A 47 10.48 1.48 14.75
N ARG A 48 11.71 0.96 14.59
CA ARG A 48 12.92 1.79 14.48
C ARG A 48 12.82 2.70 13.26
N ALA A 49 13.47 3.86 13.32
CA ALA A 49 13.58 4.75 12.17
C ALA A 49 14.20 4.01 10.97
N GLY A 50 13.70 4.29 9.78
CA GLY A 50 14.11 3.62 8.54
C GLY A 50 13.41 2.27 8.28
N TYR A 51 12.49 1.84 9.13
CA TYR A 51 11.74 0.59 8.93
C TYR A 51 10.98 0.58 7.59
N LYS A 52 10.99 -0.56 6.89
CA LYS A 52 10.37 -0.71 5.56
C LYS A 52 8.92 -1.15 5.67
N VAL A 53 7.99 -0.28 5.26
CA VAL A 53 6.55 -0.57 5.20
C VAL A 53 6.18 -1.15 3.84
N ASN A 54 5.79 -2.41 3.82
CA ASN A 54 5.30 -3.11 2.63
C ASN A 54 3.86 -2.70 2.34
N LEU A 55 3.55 -2.48 1.06
CA LEU A 55 2.24 -2.06 0.59
C LEU A 55 1.65 -3.04 -0.41
N THR A 56 0.37 -3.31 -0.29
CA THR A 56 -0.41 -4.03 -1.29
C THR A 56 -1.33 -3.04 -1.99
N VAL A 57 -1.22 -2.92 -3.31
CA VAL A 57 -1.99 -1.98 -4.13
C VAL A 57 -2.95 -2.73 -5.05
N GLY A 58 -4.15 -2.20 -5.24
CA GLY A 58 -5.12 -2.76 -6.16
C GLY A 58 -4.71 -2.52 -7.61
N LYS A 59 -4.65 -3.57 -8.44
CA LYS A 59 -4.44 -3.42 -9.89
C LYS A 59 -5.75 -3.41 -10.71
N GLY A 60 -6.90 -3.51 -10.05
CA GLY A 60 -8.21 -3.59 -10.71
C GLY A 60 -8.69 -5.04 -10.89
N PRO A 61 -9.87 -5.24 -11.51
CA PRO A 61 -10.53 -6.54 -11.58
C PRO A 61 -9.70 -7.53 -12.38
N ARG A 62 -9.85 -8.83 -12.07
CA ARG A 62 -9.27 -9.88 -12.89
C ARG A 62 -9.82 -9.73 -14.32
N PRO A 63 -8.97 -9.72 -15.35
CA PRO A 63 -9.46 -9.86 -16.71
C PRO A 63 -10.23 -11.19 -16.77
N ARG A 64 -11.46 -11.16 -17.26
CA ARG A 64 -12.18 -12.39 -17.54
C ARG A 64 -11.39 -13.07 -18.65
N ARG A 65 -10.85 -14.25 -18.36
CA ARG A 65 -10.21 -15.10 -19.36
C ARG A 65 -11.34 -15.45 -20.35
N ARG A 66 -11.19 -14.98 -21.58
CA ARG A 66 -12.11 -15.27 -22.69
C ARG A 66 -11.61 -16.50 -23.42
#